data_AF-A0A6I7Z3A6-F1
#
_entry.id   AF-A0A6I7Z3A6-F1
#
_cell.length_a   1.000
_cell.length_b   1.000
_cell.length_c   1.000
_cell.angle_alpha   90.00
_cell.angle_beta   90.00
_cell.angle_gamma   90.00
#
_symmetry.space_group_name_H-M   'P 1'
#
loop_
_entity.id
_entity.type
_entity.pdbx_description
1 polymer ?
#
loop_
_entity_poly.entity_id
_entity_poly.type
_entity_poly.pdbx_seq_one_letter_code
_entity_poly.pdbx_strand_id
1 'polypeptide(L)' 'MSEVAGYTATIDGTDKNHVVITNTHNVSIKNRGKGFHNNSLQKGKQFPKTGSTNNSFLTIIGGIIIFGGIGILIYRKRK' A
#
# COMPACT_ATOMS: atom_id res chain seq x y z
N MET A 1 -4.54 15.02 -29.51
CA MET A 1 -4.72 14.80 -28.06
C MET A 1 -5.37 13.43 -27.90
N SER A 2 -4.71 12.46 -27.26
CA SER A 2 -5.27 11.11 -27.10
C SER A 2 -6.09 11.06 -25.82
N GLU A 3 -7.42 11.08 -25.96
CA GLU A 3 -8.32 10.83 -24.85
C GLU A 3 -8.30 9.34 -24.50
N VAL A 4 -8.19 9.02 -23.20
CA VAL A 4 -8.26 7.64 -22.72
C VAL A 4 -9.70 7.37 -22.31
N ALA A 5 -10.36 6.45 -23.03
CA ALA A 5 -11.77 6.14 -22.81
C ALA A 5 -12.05 5.81 -21.33
N GLY A 6 -13.06 6.47 -20.75
CA GLY A 6 -13.48 6.30 -19.35
C GLY A 6 -12.77 7.22 -18.35
N TYR A 7 -11.74 7.96 -18.76
CA TYR A 7 -11.04 8.90 -17.88
C TYR A 7 -11.41 10.35 -18.21
N THR A 8 -11.67 11.14 -17.18
CA THR A 8 -11.79 12.60 -17.26
C THR A 8 -10.50 13.22 -16.76
N ALA A 9 -9.83 14.00 -17.61
CA ALA A 9 -8.63 14.74 -17.24
C ALA A 9 -8.98 16.17 -16.81
N THR A 10 -8.41 16.65 -15.71
CA THR A 10 -8.43 18.06 -15.31
C THR A 10 -7.00 18.58 -15.20
N ILE A 11 -6.81 19.85 -15.55
CA ILE A 11 -5.51 20.54 -15.50
C ILE A 11 -5.69 21.75 -14.60
N ASP A 12 -4.91 21.80 -13.52
CA ASP A 12 -4.75 22.99 -12.69
C ASP A 12 -3.38 23.59 -12.95
N GLY A 13 -3.38 24.78 -13.54
CA GLY A 13 -2.18 25.57 -13.83
C GLY A 13 -2.16 26.90 -13.09
N THR A 14 -2.86 26.99 -11.95
CA THR A 14 -2.93 28.21 -11.14
C THR A 14 -1.54 28.66 -10.68
N ASP A 15 -0.69 27.70 -10.31
CA ASP A 15 0.74 27.90 -10.17
C ASP A 15 1.46 27.52 -11.46
N LYS A 16 2.06 28.51 -12.13
CA LYS A 16 2.81 28.30 -13.39
C LYS A 16 4.09 27.48 -13.19
N ASN A 17 4.60 27.40 -11.96
CA ASN A 17 5.79 26.63 -11.61
C ASN A 17 5.43 25.20 -11.19
N HIS A 18 4.15 24.91 -10.98
CA HIS A 18 3.66 23.58 -10.58
C HIS A 18 2.26 23.31 -11.15
N VAL A 19 2.24 22.73 -12.35
CA VAL A 19 1.00 22.30 -13.01
C VAL A 19 0.60 20.91 -12.53
N VAL A 20 -0.65 20.77 -12.08
CA VAL A 20 -1.22 19.50 -11.63
C VAL A 20 -2.18 18.97 -12.69
N ILE A 21 -1.96 17.72 -13.11
CA ILE A 21 -2.84 17.01 -14.05
C ILE A 21 -3.47 15.83 -13.33
N THR A 22 -4.80 15.79 -13.27
CA THR A 22 -5.55 14.73 -12.57
C THR A 22 -6.42 13.95 -13.54
N ASN A 23 -6.21 12.63 -13.64
CA ASN A 23 -7.06 11.72 -14.41
C ASN A 23 -8.01 10.98 -13.47
N THR A 24 -9.31 11.22 -13.62
CA THR A 24 -10.36 10.61 -12.79
C THR A 24 -11.11 9.55 -13.60
N HIS A 25 -11.20 8.32 -13.09
CA HIS A 25 -12.03 7.25 -13.65
C HIS A 25 -13.18 6.94 -12.71
N ASN A 26 -14.40 7.29 -13.11
CA ASN A 26 -15.59 7.05 -12.30
C ASN A 26 -16.25 5.73 -12.71
N VAL A 27 -15.96 4.65 -12.00
CA VAL A 27 -16.62 3.36 -12.22
C VAL A 27 -18.00 3.35 -11.58
N SER A 28 -19.06 3.40 -12.38
CA SER A 28 -20.40 3.11 -11.89
C SER A 28 -20.51 1.62 -11.61
N ILE A 29 -20.56 1.22 -10.34
CA ILE A 29 -20.91 -0.15 -9.98
C ILE A 29 -22.40 -0.32 -10.29
N LYS A 30 -22.71 -0.80 -11.49
CA LYS A 30 -24.04 -1.28 -11.83
C LYS A 30 -24.33 -2.47 -10.91
N ASN A 31 -25.02 -2.23 -9.80
CA ASN A 31 -25.59 -3.29 -8.96
C ASN A 31 -26.55 -4.08 -9.85
N ARG A 32 -26.03 -5.11 -10.52
CA ARG A 32 -26.86 -6.11 -11.17
C ARG A 32 -27.49 -6.89 -10.03
N GLY A 33 -28.73 -6.52 -9.69
CA GLY A 33 -29.47 -7.17 -8.61
C GLY A 33 -29.40 -8.68 -8.75
N LYS A 34 -28.89 -9.34 -7.71
CA LYS A 34 -29.15 -10.74 -7.34
C LYS A 34 -28.46 -11.03 -6.01
N GLY A 35 -29.28 -11.22 -4.98
CA GLY A 35 -28.95 -11.98 -3.77
C GLY A 35 -27.97 -11.32 -2.80
N PHE A 36 -28.51 -10.87 -1.67
CA PHE A 36 -27.75 -10.65 -0.45
C PHE A 36 -27.10 -11.98 -0.05
N HIS A 37 -25.78 -12.11 -0.20
CA HIS A 37 -25.01 -13.22 0.34
C HIS A 37 -24.00 -12.62 1.31
N ASN A 38 -24.36 -12.64 2.60
CA ASN A 38 -23.42 -12.36 3.68
C ASN A 38 -22.38 -13.48 3.64
N ASN A 39 -21.13 -13.18 3.30
CA ASN A 39 -19.96 -13.91 3.80
C ASN A 39 -18.67 -13.16 3.44
N SER A 40 -17.97 -12.76 4.50
CA SER A 40 -16.57 -12.32 4.54
C SER A 40 -16.25 -10.99 3.85
N LEU A 41 -15.51 -10.16 4.59
CA LEU A 41 -14.86 -8.91 4.21
C LEU A 41 -14.77 -8.72 2.70
N GLN A 42 -15.38 -7.64 2.20
CA GLN A 42 -14.96 -7.03 0.95
C GLN A 42 -13.48 -6.68 1.09
N LYS A 43 -12.61 -7.63 0.75
CA LYS A 43 -11.18 -7.40 0.57
C LYS A 43 -11.06 -6.63 -0.73
N GLY A 44 -11.40 -5.34 -0.67
CA GLY A 44 -10.99 -4.38 -1.69
C GLY A 44 -9.50 -4.63 -1.95
N LYS A 45 -9.10 -4.73 -3.21
CA LYS A 45 -7.72 -5.06 -3.58
C LYS A 45 -6.78 -4.14 -2.79
N GLN A 46 -6.19 -4.70 -1.75
CA GLN A 46 -5.35 -3.95 -0.84
C GLN A 46 -4.01 -3.82 -1.55
N PHE A 47 -3.80 -2.68 -2.19
CA PHE A 47 -2.50 -2.35 -2.75
C PHE A 47 -1.45 -2.41 -1.63
N PRO A 48 -0.23 -2.90 -1.92
CA PRO A 48 0.83 -2.92 -0.93
C PRO A 48 1.05 -1.51 -0.39
N LYS A 49 1.07 -1.36 0.93
CA LYS A 49 1.42 -0.09 1.58
C LYS A 49 2.94 0.12 1.45
N THR A 50 3.40 0.59 0.30
CA THR A 50 4.84 0.75 -0.03
C THR A 50 5.55 1.90 0.70
N GLY A 51 4.99 2.38 1.81
CA GLY A 51 5.58 3.44 2.66
C GLY A 51 5.20 3.34 4.13
N SER A 52 4.71 2.19 4.60
CA SER A 52 4.37 2.02 6.02
C SER A 52 5.65 1.84 6.83
N THR A 53 5.94 2.80 7.70
CA THR A 53 7.11 2.82 8.59
C THR A 53 7.01 1.85 9.78
N ASN A 54 5.84 1.26 10.02
CA ASN A 54 5.59 0.31 11.11
C ASN A 54 5.59 -1.14 10.58
N ASN A 55 6.74 -1.59 10.07
CA ASN A 55 6.90 -2.98 9.60
C ASN A 55 7.40 -3.87 10.74
N SER A 56 6.48 -4.44 11.53
CA SER A 56 6.81 -5.36 12.64
C SER A 56 7.72 -6.52 12.21
N PHE A 57 7.66 -6.92 10.94
CA PHE A 57 8.54 -7.95 10.37
C PHE A 57 10.03 -7.57 10.42
N LEU A 58 10.38 -6.33 10.06
CA LEU A 58 11.78 -5.86 10.12
C LEU A 58 12.27 -5.75 11.56
N THR A 59 11.41 -5.31 12.48
CA THR A 59 11.72 -5.25 13.92
C THR A 59 11.97 -6.65 14.49
N ILE A 60 11.17 -7.65 14.11
CA ILE A 60 11.33 -9.03 14.57
C ILE A 60 12.66 -9.63 14.05
N ILE A 61 12.94 -9.51 12.75
CA ILE A 61 14.19 -10.04 12.17
C ILE A 61 15.41 -9.32 12.77
N GLY A 62 15.36 -7.99 12.89
CA GLY A 62 16.42 -7.20 13.52
C GLY A 62 16.67 -7.61 14.97
N GLY A 63 15.61 -7.87 15.74
CA GLY A 63 15.71 -8.36 17.10
C GLY A 63 16.44 -9.70 17.21
N ILE A 64 16.11 -10.68 16.35
CA ILE A 64 16.74 -12.01 16.36
C ILE A 64 18.24 -11.91 16.10
N ILE A 65 18.68 -11.06 15.16
CA ILE A 65 20.10 -10.88 14.84
C ILE A 65 20.86 -10.32 16.04
N ILE A 66 20.31 -9.31 16.72
CA ILE A 66 20.94 -8.67 17.87
C ILE A 66 21.04 -9.65 19.06
N PHE A 67 19.93 -10.30 19.43
CA PHE A 67 19.91 -11.25 20.56
C PHE A 67 20.72 -12.51 20.28
N GLY A 68 20.67 -13.04 19.05
CA GLY A 68 21.48 -14.18 18.63
C GLY A 68 22.97 -13.85 18.68
N GLY A 69 23.37 -12.67 18.19
CA GLY A 69 24.75 -12.20 18.26
C GLY A 69 25.26 -12.08 19.71
N ILE A 70 24.48 -11.46 20.59
CA ILE A 70 24.81 -11.34 22.03
C ILE A 70 24.93 -12.72 22.68
N GLY A 71 23.99 -13.63 22.40
CA GLY A 71 24.00 -14.99 22.92
C GLY A 71 25.25 -15.78 22.51
N ILE A 72 25.64 -15.70 21.24
CA ILE A 72 26.88 -16.32 20.72
C ILE A 72 28.11 -15.73 21.41
N LEU A 73 28.15 -14.41 21.60
CA LEU A 73 29.27 -13.71 22.22
C LEU A 73 29.45 -14.15 23.69
N ILE A 74 28.35 -14.28 24.43
CA ILE A 74 28.35 -14.80 25.80
C ILE A 74 28.74 -16.28 25.84
N TYR A 75 28.23 -17.10 24.92
CA TYR A 75 28.57 -18.52 24.82
C TYR A 75 30.07 -18.71 24.53
N ARG A 76 30.63 -17.94 23.60
CA ARG A 76 32.05 -17.98 23.25
C ARG A 76 32.95 -17.45 24.37
N LYS A 77 32.44 -16.56 25.24
CA LYS A 77 33.17 -16.07 26.41
C LYS A 77 33.16 -17.08 27.58
N ARG A 78 32.15 -17.95 27.64
CA ARG A 78 32.02 -18.99 28.68
C ARG A 78 32.64 -20.33 28.31
N LYS A 79 33.00 -20.52 27.04
CA LYS A 79 33.80 -21.65 26.56
C LYS A 79 35.27 -21.25 26.56
#